data_AF-A0A5M6CRA0-F1
#
_entry.id   AF-A0A5M6CRA0-F1
#
_cell.length_a   1.000
_cell.length_b   1.000
_cell.length_c   1.000
_cell.angle_alpha   90.00
_cell.angle_beta   90.00
_cell.angle_gamma   90.00
#
_symmetry.space_group_name_H-M   'P 1'
#
loop_
_entity.id
_entity.type
_entity.pdbx_description
1 polymer ?
#
loop_
_entity_poly.entity_id
_entity_poly.type
_entity_poly.pdbx_seq_one_letter_code
_entity_poly.pdbx_strand_id
1 'polypeptide(L)'
;MGINLNIFEKKEVEKIINKDKPKYILLTVWELLLMGLVVYIQYFLRAKEIAYSENETFLLGTLPSFFGAAAFVSVVFIYHKIYKTLLGTYKLQKSIYFSFAFTFIGFFLWEIIRMGLYPFDIYDIIMTFAGCTLSTILIFALFYKNIKL
;
A
#
# COMPACT_ATOMS: atom_id res chain seq x y z
N MET A 1 39.93 21.90 1.61
CA MET A 1 39.85 20.43 1.53
C MET A 1 38.39 20.05 1.78
N GLY A 2 37.55 20.11 0.73
CA GLY A 2 36.13 19.84 0.85
C GLY A 2 35.90 18.34 0.89
N ILE A 3 35.50 17.81 2.05
CA ILE A 3 35.17 16.39 2.18
C ILE A 3 33.97 16.12 1.29
N ASN A 4 34.15 15.21 0.35
CA ASN A 4 33.19 14.79 -0.66
C ASN A 4 32.10 13.90 -0.02
N LEU A 5 31.36 14.46 0.95
CA LEU A 5 30.32 13.76 1.73
C LEU A 5 29.22 13.17 0.84
N ASN A 6 28.93 13.83 -0.28
CA ASN A 6 27.88 13.43 -1.22
C ASN A 6 28.12 12.10 -1.95
N ILE A 7 29.37 11.64 -2.10
CA ILE A 7 29.68 10.41 -2.83
C ILE A 7 29.66 9.18 -1.91
N PHE A 8 30.11 9.33 -0.67
CA PHE A 8 30.08 8.25 0.33
C PHE A 8 28.65 7.94 0.77
N GLU A 9 27.84 8.98 1.06
CA GLU A 9 26.42 8.80 1.38
C GLU A 9 25.65 8.14 0.22
N LYS A 10 25.93 8.52 -1.04
CA LYS A 10 25.30 7.89 -2.21
C LYS A 10 25.61 6.40 -2.32
N LYS A 11 26.87 6.00 -2.10
CA LYS A 11 27.29 4.60 -2.18
C LYS A 11 26.69 3.75 -1.06
N GLU A 12 26.53 4.29 0.14
CA GLU A 12 25.86 3.60 1.23
C GLU A 12 24.35 3.46 0.99
N VAL A 13 23.70 4.51 0.47
CA VAL A 13 22.29 4.47 0.08
C VAL A 13 22.06 3.46 -1.04
N GLU A 14 22.90 3.42 -2.08
CA GLU A 14 22.83 2.40 -3.14
C GLU A 14 23.01 0.99 -2.59
N LYS A 15 23.90 0.79 -1.62
CA LYS A 15 24.11 -0.52 -0.99
C LYS A 15 22.89 -0.97 -0.19
N ILE A 16 22.24 -0.05 0.53
CA ILE A 16 20.99 -0.32 1.27
C ILE A 16 19.84 -0.65 0.29
N ILE A 17 19.70 0.14 -0.77
CA ILE A 17 18.68 -0.08 -1.81
C ILE A 17 18.90 -1.44 -2.50
N ASN A 18 20.14 -1.78 -2.86
CA ASN A 18 20.46 -3.06 -3.49
C ASN A 18 20.23 -4.25 -2.57
N LYS A 19 20.46 -4.12 -1.26
CA LYS A 19 20.16 -5.17 -0.27
C LYS A 19 18.65 -5.43 -0.14
N ASP A 20 17.84 -4.38 -0.19
CA ASP A 20 16.39 -4.47 -0.06
C ASP A 20 15.65 -4.69 -1.39
N LYS A 21 16.37 -4.68 -2.53
CA LYS A 21 15.86 -4.92 -3.88
C LYS A 21 14.90 -6.11 -4.01
N PRO A 22 15.18 -7.32 -3.51
CA PRO A 22 14.23 -8.44 -3.64
C PRO A 22 12.92 -8.19 -2.87
N LYS A 23 12.97 -7.48 -1.74
CA LYS A 23 11.77 -7.14 -0.96
C LYS A 23 10.91 -6.11 -1.70
N TYR A 24 11.56 -5.14 -2.36
CA TYR A 24 10.85 -4.18 -3.21
C TYR A 24 10.19 -4.86 -4.41
N ILE A 25 10.89 -5.77 -5.09
CA ILE A 25 10.31 -6.55 -6.20
C ILE A 25 9.07 -7.30 -5.71
N LEU A 26 9.15 -7.95 -4.54
CA LEU A 26 8.01 -8.69 -3.99
C LEU A 26 6.82 -7.76 -3.67
N LEU A 27 7.05 -6.59 -3.08
CA LEU A 27 5.99 -5.62 -2.82
C LEU A 27 5.40 -5.05 -4.11
N THR A 28 6.21 -4.81 -5.14
CA THR A 28 5.72 -4.35 -6.46
C THR A 28 4.91 -5.43 -7.17
N VAL A 29 5.33 -6.69 -7.13
CA VAL A 29 4.54 -7.81 -7.69
C VAL A 29 3.22 -7.97 -6.92
N TRP A 30 3.27 -7.84 -5.59
CA TRP A 30 2.09 -7.87 -4.73
C TRP A 30 1.09 -6.76 -5.09
N GLU A 31 1.56 -5.52 -5.21
CA GLU A 31 0.76 -4.38 -5.67
C GLU A 31 0.12 -4.63 -7.04
N LEU A 32 0.91 -5.03 -8.04
CA LEU A 32 0.41 -5.27 -9.40
C LEU A 32 -0.66 -6.36 -9.44
N LEU A 33 -0.48 -7.43 -8.65
CA LEU A 33 -1.48 -8.48 -8.51
C LEU A 33 -2.77 -7.93 -7.91
N LEU A 34 -2.68 -7.17 -6.81
CA LEU A 34 -3.84 -6.59 -6.13
C LEU A 34 -4.59 -5.60 -7.02
N MET A 35 -3.89 -4.71 -7.72
CA MET A 35 -4.49 -3.79 -8.68
C MET A 35 -5.13 -4.53 -9.85
N GLY A 36 -4.48 -5.60 -10.32
CA GLY A 36 -5.07 -6.51 -11.31
C GLY A 36 -6.38 -7.12 -10.83
N LEU A 37 -6.48 -7.53 -9.56
CA LEU A 37 -7.72 -8.04 -8.96
C LEU A 37 -8.81 -6.97 -8.86
N VAL A 38 -8.46 -5.73 -8.51
CA VAL A 38 -9.42 -4.61 -8.50
C VAL A 38 -10.04 -4.43 -9.89
N VAL A 39 -9.20 -4.33 -10.93
CA VAL A 39 -9.65 -4.19 -12.32
C VAL A 39 -10.48 -5.41 -12.75
N TYR A 40 -10.03 -6.61 -12.39
CA TYR A 40 -10.72 -7.84 -12.74
C TYR A 40 -12.14 -7.90 -12.15
N ILE A 41 -12.29 -7.58 -10.85
CA ILE A 41 -13.58 -7.57 -10.16
C ILE A 41 -14.51 -6.53 -10.77
N GLN A 42 -14.02 -5.29 -10.93
CA GLN A 42 -14.86 -4.19 -11.41
C GLN A 42 -15.30 -4.41 -12.87
N TYR A 43 -14.42 -4.92 -13.73
CA TYR A 43 -14.70 -4.99 -15.16
C TYR A 43 -15.30 -6.32 -15.62
N PHE A 44 -14.90 -7.45 -15.03
CA PHE A 44 -15.33 -8.77 -15.51
C PHE A 44 -16.38 -9.46 -14.65
N LEU A 45 -16.38 -9.22 -13.34
CA LEU A 45 -17.35 -9.84 -12.43
C LEU A 45 -18.57 -8.96 -12.23
N ARG A 46 -18.36 -7.67 -11.91
CA ARG A 46 -19.45 -6.73 -11.61
C ARG A 46 -20.24 -6.31 -12.85
N ALA A 47 -19.59 -6.27 -14.02
CA ALA A 47 -20.25 -5.89 -15.27
C ALA A 47 -21.18 -6.98 -15.84
N LYS A 48 -21.06 -8.23 -15.35
CA LYS A 48 -21.98 -9.30 -15.73
C LYS A 48 -23.15 -9.24 -14.77
N GLU A 49 -24.35 -9.02 -15.30
CA GLU A 49 -25.65 -9.07 -14.58
C GLU A 49 -26.01 -10.51 -14.15
N ILE A 50 -25.04 -11.21 -13.55
CA ILE A 50 -25.24 -12.53 -12.95
C ILE A 50 -26.00 -12.30 -11.65
N ALA A 51 -27.05 -13.09 -11.41
CA ALA A 51 -27.74 -13.10 -10.14
C ALA A 51 -26.80 -13.70 -9.08
N TYR A 52 -26.12 -12.82 -8.35
CA TYR A 52 -25.26 -13.19 -7.24
C TYR A 52 -26.08 -13.36 -5.96
N SER A 53 -25.62 -14.23 -5.07
CA SER A 53 -26.11 -14.24 -3.70
C SER A 53 -25.79 -12.90 -3.00
N GLU A 54 -26.50 -12.59 -1.91
CA GLU A 54 -26.26 -11.35 -1.14
C GLU A 54 -24.81 -11.25 -0.65
N ASN A 55 -24.23 -12.37 -0.21
CA ASN A 55 -22.84 -12.45 0.24
C ASN A 55 -21.84 -12.17 -0.88
N GLU A 56 -22.08 -12.71 -2.07
CA GLU A 56 -21.23 -12.47 -3.24
C GLU A 56 -21.32 -11.03 -3.71
N THR A 57 -22.52 -10.45 -3.69
CA THR A 57 -22.74 -9.04 -4.03
C THR A 57 -22.00 -8.12 -3.06
N PHE A 58 -22.05 -8.42 -1.77
CA PHE A 58 -21.30 -7.72 -0.73
C PHE A 58 -19.79 -7.79 -0.95
N LEU A 59 -19.26 -9.00 -1.15
CA LEU A 59 -17.83 -9.22 -1.39
C LEU A 59 -17.36 -8.51 -2.66
N LEU A 60 -18.06 -8.66 -3.78
CA LEU A 60 -17.71 -8.00 -5.04
C LEU A 60 -17.81 -6.47 -4.96
N GLY A 61 -18.70 -5.96 -4.12
CA GLY A 61 -18.83 -4.53 -3.84
C GLY A 61 -17.63 -3.96 -3.09
N THR A 62 -17.11 -4.68 -2.09
CA THR A 62 -16.18 -4.15 -1.08
C THR A 62 -14.74 -4.66 -1.19
N LEU A 63 -14.51 -5.80 -1.86
CA LEU A 63 -13.17 -6.34 -2.16
C LEU A 63 -12.27 -5.36 -2.94
N PRO A 64 -12.78 -4.56 -3.91
CA PRO A 64 -11.97 -3.55 -4.56
C PRO A 64 -11.31 -2.57 -3.57
N SER A 65 -12.03 -2.16 -2.52
CA SER A 65 -11.53 -1.26 -1.47
C SER A 65 -10.44 -1.92 -0.64
N PHE A 66 -10.60 -3.20 -0.30
CA PHE A 66 -9.57 -3.99 0.38
C PHE A 66 -8.28 -4.14 -0.43
N PHE A 67 -8.39 -4.58 -1.69
CA PHE A 67 -7.23 -4.78 -2.56
C PHE A 67 -6.54 -3.47 -2.93
N GLY A 68 -7.33 -2.42 -3.22
CA GLY A 68 -6.82 -1.08 -3.47
C GLY A 68 -6.04 -0.54 -2.27
N ALA A 69 -6.61 -0.58 -1.08
CA ALA A 69 -5.93 -0.13 0.14
C ALA A 69 -4.64 -0.91 0.41
N ALA A 70 -4.66 -2.24 0.25
CA ALA A 70 -3.48 -3.07 0.43
C ALA A 70 -2.36 -2.74 -0.58
N ALA A 71 -2.70 -2.49 -1.85
CA ALA A 71 -1.76 -2.08 -2.89
C ALA A 71 -1.16 -0.70 -2.59
N PHE A 72 -2.01 0.29 -2.28
CA PHE A 72 -1.57 1.66 -2.01
C PHE A 72 -0.65 1.76 -0.79
N VAL A 73 -0.92 0.99 0.28
CA VAL A 73 0.01 0.96 1.44
C VAL A 73 1.40 0.48 1.02
N SER A 74 1.49 -0.53 0.15
CA SER A 74 2.78 -1.04 -0.34
C SER A 74 3.51 0.02 -1.17
N VAL A 75 2.82 0.69 -2.09
CA VAL A 75 3.38 1.77 -2.94
C VAL A 75 3.90 2.92 -2.10
N VAL A 76 3.03 3.47 -1.25
CA VAL A 76 3.34 4.63 -0.41
C VAL A 76 4.50 4.29 0.52
N PHE A 77 4.57 3.06 1.02
CA PHE A 77 5.70 2.61 1.83
C PHE A 77 7.01 2.60 1.06
N ILE A 78 7.04 2.05 -0.15
CA ILE A 78 8.24 2.03 -0.99
C ILE A 78 8.71 3.46 -1.25
N TYR A 79 7.82 4.35 -1.70
CA TYR A 79 8.15 5.74 -1.99
C TYR A 79 8.65 6.48 -0.75
N HIS A 80 7.91 6.41 0.36
CA HIS A 80 8.30 7.10 1.60
C HIS A 80 9.61 6.57 2.16
N LYS A 81 9.86 5.25 2.08
CA LYS A 81 11.13 4.66 2.49
C LYS A 81 12.29 5.14 1.64
N ILE A 82 12.18 5.12 0.32
CA ILE A 82 13.25 5.60 -0.59
C ILE A 82 13.55 7.07 -0.29
N TYR A 83 12.51 7.90 -0.18
CA TYR A 83 12.64 9.31 0.13
C TYR A 83 13.33 9.56 1.48
N LYS A 84 12.91 8.89 2.55
CA LYS A 84 13.54 9.04 3.87
C LYS A 84 14.95 8.45 3.96
N THR A 85 15.24 7.43 3.14
CA THR A 85 16.59 6.85 3.05
C THR A 85 17.54 7.83 2.36
N LEU A 86 17.10 8.49 1.28
CA LEU A 86 17.87 9.55 0.61
C LEU A 86 18.16 10.75 1.54
N LEU A 87 17.26 11.03 2.47
CA LEU A 87 17.44 12.07 3.49
C LEU A 87 18.19 11.61 4.75
N GLY A 88 18.65 10.35 4.82
CA GLY A 88 19.35 9.80 6.00
C GLY A 88 18.51 9.70 7.28
N THR A 89 17.17 9.88 7.20
CA THR A 89 16.27 9.94 8.36
C THR A 89 15.31 8.74 8.45
N TYR A 90 15.63 7.66 7.74
CA TYR A 90 14.76 6.49 7.63
C TYR A 90 14.55 5.79 8.98
N LYS A 91 13.28 5.55 9.31
CA LYS A 91 12.84 4.63 10.36
C LYS A 91 11.69 3.80 9.83
N LEU A 92 11.74 2.48 10.02
CA LEU A 92 10.73 1.54 9.51
C LEU A 92 9.34 1.87 10.04
N GLN A 93 9.19 1.99 11.37
CA GLN A 93 7.91 2.26 12.02
C GLN A 93 7.26 3.55 11.50
N LYS A 94 8.05 4.63 11.35
CA LYS A 94 7.54 5.90 10.81
C LYS A 94 7.01 5.75 9.39
N SER A 95 7.70 4.96 8.56
CA SER A 95 7.26 4.72 7.18
C SER A 95 6.01 3.84 7.11
N ILE A 96 5.90 2.85 7.99
CA ILE A 96 4.69 2.01 8.11
C ILE A 96 3.50 2.87 8.53
N TYR A 97 3.62 3.63 9.63
CA TYR A 97 2.52 4.46 10.13
C TYR A 97 2.11 5.54 9.12
N PHE A 98 3.09 6.16 8.46
CA PHE A 98 2.81 7.14 7.41
C PHE A 98 2.02 6.50 6.26
N SER A 99 2.46 5.35 5.77
CA SER A 99 1.82 4.69 4.61
C SER A 99 0.42 4.20 4.92
N PHE A 100 0.23 3.66 6.13
CA PHE A 100 -1.08 3.28 6.63
C PHE A 100 -2.01 4.49 6.71
N ALA A 101 -1.61 5.54 7.43
CA ALA A 101 -2.45 6.72 7.66
C ALA A 101 -2.76 7.45 6.36
N PHE A 102 -1.74 7.65 5.50
CA PHE A 102 -1.91 8.30 4.21
C PHE A 102 -2.92 7.55 3.33
N THR A 103 -2.80 6.23 3.24
CA THR A 103 -3.71 5.41 2.43
C THR A 103 -5.12 5.40 3.02
N PHE A 104 -5.24 5.16 4.33
CA PHE A 104 -6.54 5.11 4.99
C PHE A 104 -7.28 6.45 4.91
N ILE A 105 -6.60 7.57 5.17
CA ILE A 105 -7.18 8.91 5.04
C ILE A 105 -7.55 9.19 3.58
N GLY A 106 -6.71 8.80 2.61
CA GLY A 106 -7.00 8.96 1.19
C GLY A 106 -8.29 8.25 0.76
N PHE A 107 -8.45 6.99 1.15
CA PHE A 107 -9.67 6.22 0.87
C PHE A 107 -10.89 6.73 1.66
N PHE A 108 -10.71 7.15 2.91
CA PHE A 108 -11.78 7.75 3.70
C PHE A 108 -12.29 9.05 3.09
N LEU A 109 -11.38 9.94 2.65
CA LEU A 109 -11.73 11.15 1.92
C LEU A 109 -12.41 10.82 0.59
N TRP A 110 -11.95 9.78 -0.10
CA TRP A 110 -12.59 9.31 -1.33
C TRP A 110 -14.03 8.85 -1.09
N GLU A 111 -14.31 8.13 -0.01
CA GLU A 111 -15.71 7.80 0.36
C GLU A 111 -16.55 9.05 0.62
N ILE A 112 -16.00 10.05 1.33
CA ILE A 112 -16.70 11.32 1.56
C ILE A 112 -17.02 12.01 0.24
N ILE A 113 -16.09 12.05 -0.70
CA ILE A 113 -16.34 12.63 -2.03
C ILE A 113 -17.41 11.84 -2.78
N ARG A 114 -17.35 10.51 -2.71
CA ARG A 114 -18.33 9.60 -3.33
C ARG A 114 -19.74 9.78 -2.75
N MET A 115 -19.88 10.28 -1.52
CA MET A 115 -21.18 10.60 -0.93
C MET A 115 -22.04 11.54 -1.78
N GLY A 116 -21.42 12.37 -2.63
CA GLY A 116 -22.15 13.22 -3.56
C GLY A 116 -22.90 12.45 -4.66
N LEU A 117 -22.56 11.18 -4.88
CA LEU A 117 -23.13 10.32 -5.93
C LEU A 117 -23.84 9.08 -5.38
N TYR A 118 -23.36 8.53 -4.28
CA TYR A 118 -23.84 7.28 -3.67
C TYR A 118 -23.87 7.41 -2.14
N PRO A 119 -24.68 6.64 -1.40
CA PRO A 119 -24.64 6.67 0.06
C PRO A 119 -23.27 6.24 0.61
N PHE A 120 -22.92 6.75 1.78
CA PHE A 120 -21.67 6.37 2.46
C PHE A 120 -21.67 4.89 2.82
N ASP A 121 -20.66 4.15 2.34
CA ASP A 121 -20.54 2.72 2.60
C ASP A 121 -19.52 2.45 3.71
N ILE A 122 -20.03 2.09 4.90
CA ILE A 122 -19.21 1.75 6.06
C ILE A 122 -18.38 0.48 5.80
N TYR A 123 -18.89 -0.45 4.99
CA TYR A 123 -18.19 -1.70 4.72
C TYR A 123 -16.95 -1.47 3.84
N ASP A 124 -17.00 -0.49 2.93
CA ASP A 124 -15.82 -0.05 2.19
C ASP A 124 -14.73 0.50 3.12
N ILE A 125 -15.11 1.24 4.17
CA ILE A 125 -14.16 1.74 5.18
C ILE A 125 -13.54 0.59 5.98
N ILE A 126 -14.36 -0.39 6.41
CA ILE A 126 -13.88 -1.57 7.14
C ILE A 126 -12.92 -2.38 6.27
N MET A 127 -13.27 -2.61 5.00
CA MET A 127 -12.43 -3.35 4.06
C MET A 127 -11.15 -2.61 3.71
N THR A 128 -11.20 -1.28 3.59
CA THR A 128 -10.01 -0.42 3.47
C THR A 128 -9.07 -0.60 4.66
N PHE A 129 -9.60 -0.52 5.89
CA PHE A 129 -8.80 -0.72 7.12
C PHE A 129 -8.17 -2.12 7.16
N ALA A 130 -8.92 -3.15 6.81
CA ALA A 130 -8.43 -4.53 6.73
C ALA A 130 -7.30 -4.67 5.69
N GLY A 131 -7.45 -4.07 4.51
CA GLY A 131 -6.42 -4.07 3.46
C GLY A 131 -5.14 -3.35 3.90
N CYS A 132 -5.27 -2.18 4.52
CA CYS A 132 -4.15 -1.45 5.10
C CYS A 132 -3.41 -2.28 6.16
N THR A 133 -4.15 -2.99 7.02
CA THR A 133 -3.60 -3.84 8.08
C THR A 133 -2.84 -5.04 7.51
N LEU A 134 -3.41 -5.74 6.52
CA LEU A 134 -2.75 -6.87 5.86
C LEU A 134 -1.41 -6.45 5.25
N SER A 135 -1.41 -5.36 4.47
CA SER A 135 -0.21 -4.85 3.81
C SER A 135 0.85 -4.40 4.83
N THR A 136 0.41 -3.82 5.95
CA THR A 136 1.30 -3.47 7.06
C THR A 136 1.96 -4.69 7.69
N ILE A 137 1.21 -5.77 7.94
CA ILE A 137 1.75 -7.03 8.46
C ILE A 137 2.78 -7.61 7.49
N LEU A 138 2.47 -7.62 6.18
CA LEU A 138 3.40 -8.09 5.14
C LEU A 138 4.69 -7.28 5.13
N ILE A 139 4.60 -5.95 5.11
CA ILE A 139 5.75 -5.05 5.15
C ILE A 139 6.56 -5.28 6.42
N PHE A 140 5.90 -5.39 7.57
CA PHE A 140 6.56 -5.65 8.84
C PHE A 140 7.32 -6.98 8.79
N ALA A 141 6.73 -8.05 8.28
CA ALA A 141 7.38 -9.36 8.15
C ALA A 141 8.62 -9.29 7.23
N LEU A 142 8.53 -8.61 6.09
CA LEU A 142 9.62 -8.48 5.12
C LEU A 142 10.78 -7.63 5.63
N PHE A 143 10.49 -6.60 6.43
CA PHE A 143 11.46 -5.63 6.93
C PHE A 143 11.76 -5.75 8.43
N TYR A 144 11.27 -6.79 9.12
CA TYR A 144 11.46 -6.98 10.57
C TYR A 144 12.92 -6.94 10.99
N LYS A 145 13.81 -7.52 10.19
CA LYS A 145 15.27 -7.52 10.44
C LYS A 145 15.89 -6.12 10.40
N ASN A 146 15.23 -5.13 9.78
CA ASN A 146 15.69 -3.74 9.74
C ASN A 146 15.30 -2.96 11.01
N ILE A 147 14.61 -3.58 11.99
CA ILE A 147 14.29 -2.97 13.30
C ILE A 147 15.44 -3.17 14.31
N LYS A 148 16.23 -4.25 14.15
CA LYS A 148 17.29 -4.65 15.09
C LYS A 148 18.70 -4.19 14.71
N LEU A 149 18.83 -3.43 13.63
CA LEU A 149 20.06 -2.79 13.16
C LEU A 149 19.94 -1.29 13.41
#